data_AF-A0AAJ2ERW4-F1
#
_entry.id   AF-A0AAJ2ERW4-F1
#
_cell.length_a   1.000
_cell.length_b   1.000
_cell.length_c   1.000
_cell.angle_alpha   90.00
_cell.angle_beta   90.00
_cell.angle_gamma   90.00
#
_symmetry.space_group_name_H-M   'P 1'
#
loop_
_entity.id
_entity.type
_entity.pdbx_description
1 polymer ?
#
loop_
_entity_poly.entity_id
_entity_poly.type
_entity_poly.pdbx_seq_one_letter_code
_entity_poly.pdbx_strand_id
1 'polypeptide(L)'
;MAACGGGSEAMGDVADTAAVAKAASSSGTVIPPAASITDSSGAIWTLVGGHATRNGVTMPTGSPLAYTTLLYYNGAVYGKNSAGNWFKSGTSPWQNLGTADPRGTTGSQGASNSSTAGVLQDKSFGVKGDGTTNDRAALQAAIDGSVGQILLITGKSRIDTTGLTLRSNTHIRFAPGASIKMLSHNTGTYQMMRVWDVSNVNIEAPYLDGSKELNSAGSGEWGMGISINGATGVTITDPTTINCWGDGIYIGNSQSGSNKPSSNVSISGHHANGCRRQGATITSGSGITFTNPLWENISGTAPAYGLDIEPNDNNAVLQAIKIVSPTTRGCSGGGILVYLGAFPGSVSKNVDIQITNHTDTCTSDSFAVGGCRLNGCVVTGAITSTNPVWKKNWYLTNWDSNAPKVTVVNPKVG
;
A
#
# COMPACT_ATOMS: atom_id res chain seq x y z
N MET A 1 -52.46 22.65 60.47
CA MET A 1 -53.02 23.09 59.16
C MET A 1 -51.86 23.02 58.17
N ALA A 2 -51.71 21.93 57.41
CA ALA A 2 -52.35 21.61 56.12
C ALA A 2 -51.71 22.34 54.91
N ALA A 3 -51.29 21.52 53.92
CA ALA A 3 -51.01 21.76 52.47
C ALA A 3 -49.79 22.66 52.10
N CYS A 4 -48.79 22.26 51.31
CA CYS A 4 -48.65 21.69 49.94
C CYS A 4 -48.40 22.77 48.85
N GLY A 5 -47.30 22.62 48.08
CA GLY A 5 -47.29 22.85 46.62
C GLY A 5 -46.27 23.83 45.99
N GLY A 6 -45.39 23.27 45.13
CA GLY A 6 -44.73 23.94 43.98
C GLY A 6 -43.43 24.69 44.29
N GLY A 7 -42.27 24.47 43.65
CA GLY A 7 -41.98 23.94 42.33
C GLY A 7 -41.26 25.02 41.51
N SER A 8 -39.93 25.03 41.51
CA SER A 8 -39.12 25.66 40.44
C SER A 8 -37.71 25.07 40.50
N GLU A 9 -37.43 24.17 39.57
CA GLU A 9 -36.15 23.54 39.35
C GLU A 9 -35.10 24.57 38.90
N ALA A 10 -33.93 24.49 39.51
CA ALA A 10 -32.74 25.18 39.04
C ALA A 10 -32.24 24.47 37.77
N MET A 11 -32.15 25.21 36.67
CA MET A 11 -31.46 24.75 35.46
C MET A 11 -29.98 24.57 35.80
N GLY A 12 -29.57 23.33 36.05
CA GLY A 12 -28.18 22.91 35.96
C GLY A 12 -27.83 22.74 34.48
N ASP A 13 -26.79 23.43 34.03
CA ASP A 13 -26.19 23.21 32.72
C ASP A 13 -25.81 21.72 32.59
N VAL A 14 -26.48 21.04 31.67
CA VAL A 14 -26.24 19.65 31.32
C VAL A 14 -24.95 19.62 30.52
N ALA A 15 -23.93 18.97 31.07
CA ALA A 15 -22.76 18.57 30.31
C ALA A 15 -23.22 17.70 29.13
N ASP A 16 -23.12 18.23 27.93
CA ASP A 16 -23.33 17.53 26.67
C ASP A 16 -22.28 16.40 26.56
N THR A 17 -22.67 15.19 26.95
CA THR A 17 -21.94 13.97 26.61
C THR A 17 -22.21 13.64 25.14
N ALA A 18 -21.58 14.42 24.25
CA ALA A 18 -21.44 14.05 22.86
C ALA A 18 -20.78 12.66 22.80
N ALA A 19 -21.57 11.64 22.47
CA ALA A 19 -21.09 10.28 22.30
C ALA A 19 -19.99 10.29 21.23
N VAL A 20 -18.76 9.97 21.62
CA VAL A 20 -17.64 9.83 20.71
C VAL A 20 -18.00 8.74 19.71
N ALA A 21 -18.25 9.11 18.45
CA ALA A 21 -18.51 8.14 17.39
C ALA A 21 -17.33 7.17 17.31
N LYS A 22 -17.60 5.89 17.62
CA LYS A 22 -16.58 4.84 17.57
C LYS A 22 -16.14 4.68 16.11
N ALA A 23 -14.83 4.75 15.86
CA ALA A 23 -14.27 4.57 14.53
C ALA A 23 -14.70 3.22 13.93
N ALA A 24 -15.01 3.22 12.64
CA ALA A 24 -15.35 2.00 11.93
C ALA A 24 -14.18 1.00 11.98
N SER A 25 -14.47 -0.29 11.99
CA SER A 25 -13.46 -1.33 11.89
C SER A 25 -12.66 -1.22 10.59
N SER A 26 -11.40 -1.67 10.58
CA SER A 26 -10.61 -1.72 9.34
C SER A 26 -11.28 -2.62 8.30
N SER A 27 -11.23 -2.24 7.03
CA SER A 27 -11.68 -3.10 5.93
C SER A 27 -10.94 -4.44 5.96
N GLY A 28 -11.65 -5.56 5.86
CA GLY A 28 -11.13 -6.91 6.03
C GLY A 28 -11.33 -7.52 7.42
N THR A 29 -11.83 -6.77 8.41
CA THR A 29 -12.08 -7.29 9.77
C THR A 29 -13.13 -8.41 9.76
N VAL A 30 -12.83 -9.55 10.40
CA VAL A 30 -13.73 -10.71 10.48
C VAL A 30 -14.08 -11.12 11.92
N ILE A 31 -15.31 -11.58 12.13
CA ILE A 31 -15.79 -12.26 13.34
C ILE A 31 -16.05 -13.72 12.98
N PRO A 32 -15.40 -14.70 13.61
CA PRO A 32 -14.19 -14.59 14.44
C PRO A 32 -12.93 -14.23 13.61
N PRO A 33 -11.83 -13.71 14.23
CA PRO A 33 -11.57 -13.71 15.67
C PRO A 33 -11.99 -12.43 16.41
N ALA A 34 -12.43 -11.37 15.72
CA ALA A 34 -12.91 -10.18 16.41
C ALA A 34 -14.16 -10.49 17.25
N ALA A 35 -14.29 -9.88 18.43
CA ALA A 35 -15.51 -10.00 19.23
C ALA A 35 -16.67 -9.16 18.68
N SER A 36 -16.35 -8.10 17.94
CA SER A 36 -17.32 -7.23 17.27
C SER A 36 -16.69 -6.47 16.10
N ILE A 37 -17.55 -5.98 15.20
CA ILE A 37 -17.23 -5.08 14.08
C ILE A 37 -17.96 -3.76 14.35
N THR A 38 -17.37 -2.62 14.02
CA THR A 38 -18.07 -1.32 14.01
C THR A 38 -18.22 -0.87 12.55
N ASP A 39 -19.44 -0.60 12.08
CA ASP A 39 -19.67 -0.13 10.72
C ASP A 39 -19.43 1.38 10.56
N SER A 40 -19.53 1.89 9.33
CA SER A 40 -19.34 3.31 9.01
C SER A 40 -20.38 4.25 9.64
N SER A 41 -21.50 3.72 10.13
CA SER A 41 -22.51 4.47 10.88
C SER A 41 -22.29 4.42 12.40
N GLY A 42 -21.22 3.75 12.86
CA GLY A 42 -20.92 3.54 14.27
C GLY A 42 -21.68 2.38 14.93
N ALA A 43 -22.46 1.61 14.17
CA ALA A 43 -23.20 0.48 14.74
C ALA A 43 -22.28 -0.72 14.98
N ILE A 44 -22.49 -1.41 16.10
CA ILE A 44 -21.70 -2.56 16.52
C ILE A 44 -22.38 -3.84 16.04
N TRP A 45 -21.62 -4.65 15.31
CA TRP A 45 -22.03 -5.92 14.76
C TRP A 45 -21.39 -7.06 15.52
N THR A 46 -22.18 -8.06 15.89
CA THR A 46 -21.71 -9.29 16.54
C THR A 46 -22.35 -10.52 15.92
N LEU A 47 -21.73 -11.68 16.12
CA LEU A 47 -22.26 -12.98 15.71
C LEU A 47 -22.67 -13.75 16.97
N VAL A 48 -23.97 -13.87 17.24
CA VAL A 48 -24.51 -14.51 18.45
C VAL A 48 -25.40 -15.67 18.05
N GLY A 49 -25.07 -16.88 18.51
CA GLY A 49 -25.85 -18.09 18.20
C GLY A 49 -26.01 -18.37 16.70
N GLY A 50 -25.06 -17.94 15.86
CA GLY A 50 -25.15 -18.08 14.40
C GLY A 50 -25.97 -16.99 13.70
N HIS A 51 -26.38 -15.94 14.42
CA HIS A 51 -27.13 -14.81 13.86
C HIS A 51 -26.31 -13.53 13.88
N ALA A 52 -26.37 -12.76 12.78
CA ALA A 52 -25.81 -11.42 12.74
C ALA A 52 -26.69 -10.49 13.57
N THR A 53 -26.11 -9.80 14.56
CA THR A 53 -26.81 -8.78 15.34
C THR A 53 -26.18 -7.41 15.10
N ARG A 54 -27.01 -6.36 15.08
CA ARG A 54 -26.61 -4.96 14.99
C ARG A 54 -27.09 -4.23 16.24
N ASN A 55 -26.17 -3.66 17.01
CA ASN A 55 -26.44 -3.06 18.32
C ASN A 55 -27.27 -3.99 19.25
N GLY A 56 -26.97 -5.29 19.20
CA GLY A 56 -27.66 -6.31 20.00
C GLY A 56 -28.98 -6.83 19.43
N VAL A 57 -29.46 -6.28 18.30
CA VAL A 57 -30.70 -6.73 17.65
C VAL A 57 -30.39 -7.67 16.50
N THR A 58 -30.99 -8.86 16.48
CA THR A 58 -30.85 -9.83 15.38
C THR A 58 -31.38 -9.26 14.07
N MET A 59 -30.58 -9.35 13.01
CA MET A 59 -30.94 -8.80 11.71
C MET A 59 -31.67 -9.82 10.83
N PRO A 60 -32.73 -9.41 10.10
CA PRO A 60 -33.39 -10.26 9.11
C PRO A 60 -32.53 -10.35 7.85
N THR A 61 -31.60 -11.31 7.83
CA THR A 61 -30.67 -11.47 6.71
C THR A 61 -31.20 -12.32 5.55
N GLY A 62 -32.24 -13.14 5.80
CA GLY A 62 -32.80 -14.06 4.81
C GLY A 62 -31.99 -15.33 4.56
N SER A 63 -30.89 -15.58 5.28
CA SER A 63 -30.17 -16.87 5.21
C SER A 63 -30.96 -17.95 5.96
N PRO A 64 -31.23 -19.12 5.36
CA PRO A 64 -31.86 -20.25 6.06
C PRO A 64 -30.89 -21.02 6.96
N LEU A 65 -29.59 -20.67 6.95
CA LEU A 65 -28.53 -21.33 7.69
C LEU A 65 -27.77 -20.32 8.56
N ALA A 66 -27.24 -20.81 9.69
CA ALA A 66 -26.44 -20.01 10.62
C ALA A 66 -25.21 -19.39 9.96
N TYR A 67 -24.92 -18.14 10.30
CA TYR A 67 -23.66 -17.48 9.98
C TYR A 67 -22.52 -18.04 10.82
N THR A 68 -21.40 -18.28 10.16
CA THR A 68 -20.14 -18.70 10.77
C THR A 68 -19.09 -17.59 10.72
N THR A 69 -19.29 -16.58 9.86
CA THR A 69 -18.40 -15.44 9.76
C THR A 69 -19.18 -14.15 9.47
N LEU A 70 -18.82 -13.05 10.14
CA LEU A 70 -19.12 -11.70 9.68
C LEU A 70 -17.84 -11.02 9.18
N LEU A 71 -17.95 -10.21 8.14
CA LEU A 71 -16.84 -9.48 7.52
C LEU A 71 -17.25 -8.01 7.38
N TYR A 72 -16.40 -7.08 7.80
CA TYR A 72 -16.49 -5.69 7.39
C TYR A 72 -15.52 -5.46 6.23
N TYR A 73 -16.03 -5.08 5.06
CA TYR A 73 -15.20 -4.87 3.88
C TYR A 73 -15.74 -3.72 3.06
N ASN A 74 -14.85 -2.79 2.69
CA ASN A 74 -15.12 -1.63 1.86
C ASN A 74 -16.43 -0.89 2.23
N GLY A 75 -16.65 -0.67 3.53
CA GLY A 75 -17.80 0.09 4.05
C GLY A 75 -19.09 -0.69 4.25
N ALA A 76 -19.11 -2.00 3.99
CA ALA A 76 -20.29 -2.84 4.18
C ALA A 76 -20.00 -4.05 5.09
N VAL A 77 -21.05 -4.55 5.75
CA VAL A 77 -21.01 -5.81 6.49
C VAL A 77 -21.48 -6.95 5.60
N TYR A 78 -20.78 -8.07 5.66
CA TYR A 78 -21.10 -9.31 4.98
C TYR A 78 -21.21 -10.44 6.00
N GLY A 79 -22.00 -11.46 5.69
CA GLY A 79 -22.09 -12.69 6.48
C GLY A 79 -21.90 -13.92 5.62
N LYS A 80 -21.04 -14.85 6.04
CA LYS A 80 -20.90 -16.18 5.44
C LYS A 80 -21.66 -17.21 6.27
N ASN A 81 -22.58 -17.93 5.66
CA ASN A 81 -23.32 -19.00 6.35
C ASN A 81 -22.54 -20.32 6.39
N SER A 82 -23.05 -21.29 7.14
CA SER A 82 -22.43 -22.61 7.32
C SER A 82 -22.31 -23.42 6.03
N ALA A 83 -23.10 -23.11 4.99
CA ALA A 83 -22.95 -23.68 3.65
C ALA A 83 -21.95 -22.89 2.76
N GLY A 84 -21.35 -21.83 3.29
CA GLY A 84 -20.34 -21.02 2.61
C GLY A 84 -20.88 -19.92 1.70
N ASN A 85 -22.18 -19.67 1.70
CA ASN A 85 -22.80 -18.58 0.94
C ASN A 85 -22.63 -17.24 1.67
N TRP A 86 -22.26 -16.21 0.92
CA TRP A 86 -22.10 -14.84 1.38
C TRP A 86 -23.37 -14.02 1.17
N PHE A 87 -23.65 -13.17 2.14
CA PHE A 87 -24.78 -12.24 2.14
C PHE A 87 -24.27 -10.84 2.44
N LYS A 88 -24.68 -9.84 1.66
CA LYS A 88 -24.28 -8.44 1.84
C LYS A 88 -25.39 -7.64 2.52
N SER A 89 -25.02 -6.89 3.56
CA SER A 89 -25.90 -5.91 4.22
C SER A 89 -26.21 -4.71 3.33
N GLY A 90 -27.32 -4.03 3.60
CA GLY A 90 -27.79 -2.85 2.84
C GLY A 90 -29.17 -3.02 2.21
N THR A 91 -29.71 -4.25 2.20
CA THR A 91 -31.09 -4.57 1.85
C THR A 91 -31.73 -5.40 2.99
N SER A 92 -33.06 -5.45 3.03
CA SER A 92 -33.80 -6.34 3.93
C SER A 92 -34.76 -7.22 3.11
N PRO A 93 -34.53 -8.55 3.01
CA PRO A 93 -33.38 -9.29 3.56
C PRO A 93 -32.05 -8.93 2.87
N TRP A 94 -30.94 -9.43 3.41
CA TRP A 94 -29.60 -9.20 2.82
C TRP A 94 -29.50 -9.83 1.44
N GLN A 95 -28.70 -9.23 0.57
CA GLN A 95 -28.49 -9.74 -0.78
C GLN A 95 -27.61 -11.00 -0.73
N ASN A 96 -28.12 -12.12 -1.25
CA ASN A 96 -27.33 -13.34 -1.43
C ASN A 96 -26.34 -13.16 -2.59
N LEU A 97 -25.06 -13.37 -2.33
CA LEU A 97 -23.96 -13.26 -3.29
C LEU A 97 -23.40 -14.61 -3.74
N GLY A 98 -23.92 -15.72 -3.22
CA GLY A 98 -23.40 -17.07 -3.49
C GLY A 98 -22.07 -17.33 -2.78
N THR A 99 -21.26 -18.25 -3.30
CA THR A 99 -20.05 -18.75 -2.62
C THR A 99 -18.81 -17.89 -2.84
N ALA A 100 -18.86 -16.90 -3.72
CA ALA A 100 -17.73 -16.03 -4.02
C ALA A 100 -17.40 -15.13 -2.82
N ASP A 101 -16.15 -15.16 -2.36
CA ASP A 101 -15.69 -14.28 -1.29
C ASP A 101 -15.80 -12.80 -1.76
N PRO A 102 -16.48 -11.94 -1.00
CA PRO A 102 -16.66 -10.52 -1.35
C PRO A 102 -15.37 -9.73 -1.55
N ARG A 103 -14.23 -10.28 -1.09
CA ARG A 103 -12.89 -9.70 -1.27
C ARG A 103 -12.27 -10.00 -2.64
N GLY A 104 -12.89 -10.85 -3.46
CA GLY A 104 -12.43 -11.22 -4.80
C GLY A 104 -11.42 -12.38 -4.83
N THR A 105 -11.40 -13.12 -5.94
CA THR A 105 -10.52 -14.27 -6.17
C THR A 105 -9.32 -13.92 -7.06
N THR A 106 -8.12 -13.93 -6.50
CA THR A 106 -6.91 -14.39 -7.21
C THR A 106 -6.67 -15.84 -6.80
N GLY A 107 -6.48 -16.74 -7.77
CA GLY A 107 -6.65 -18.18 -7.62
C GLY A 107 -5.75 -18.89 -6.60
N SER A 108 -6.35 -19.92 -6.00
CA SER A 108 -5.79 -21.04 -5.21
C SER A 108 -5.15 -20.70 -3.84
N GLN A 109 -5.98 -20.55 -2.81
CA GLN A 109 -5.63 -20.93 -1.45
C GLN A 109 -6.48 -22.14 -1.05
N GLY A 110 -5.80 -23.29 -0.86
CA GLY A 110 -6.36 -24.42 -0.14
C GLY A 110 -6.69 -24.04 1.31
N ALA A 111 -7.67 -24.74 1.87
CA ALA A 111 -8.23 -24.58 3.19
C ALA A 111 -7.23 -24.16 4.30
N SER A 112 -7.59 -23.11 5.06
CA SER A 112 -7.00 -22.81 6.35
C SER A 112 -7.39 -23.88 7.37
N ASN A 113 -6.58 -24.94 7.46
CA ASN A 113 -6.48 -25.68 8.70
C ASN A 113 -5.84 -24.74 9.74
N SER A 114 -6.44 -24.68 10.93
CA SER A 114 -5.89 -24.04 12.13
C SER A 114 -4.70 -24.85 12.67
N SER A 115 -3.71 -25.05 11.81
CA SER A 115 -2.43 -25.68 12.06
C SER A 115 -1.42 -24.56 12.28
N THR A 116 -0.72 -24.58 13.41
CA THR A 116 0.50 -23.79 13.63
C THR A 116 1.67 -24.24 12.75
N ALA A 117 1.50 -25.25 11.88
CA ALA A 117 2.45 -25.53 10.81
C ALA A 117 2.30 -24.49 9.69
N GLY A 118 3.34 -23.69 9.48
CA GLY A 118 3.42 -22.72 8.38
C GLY A 118 3.56 -21.25 8.80
N VAL A 119 3.50 -20.91 10.09
CA VAL A 119 3.79 -19.55 10.58
C VAL A 119 4.89 -19.60 11.64
N LEU A 120 5.99 -18.88 11.41
CA LEU A 120 7.08 -18.69 12.37
C LEU A 120 7.05 -17.26 12.89
N GLN A 121 7.19 -17.08 14.21
CA GLN A 121 7.29 -15.74 14.80
C GLN A 121 8.74 -15.25 14.77
N ASP A 122 8.94 -13.99 14.45
CA ASP A 122 10.24 -13.32 14.53
C ASP A 122 11.01 -13.58 15.85
N LYS A 123 10.30 -13.60 16.98
CA LYS A 123 10.86 -13.86 18.31
C LYS A 123 11.54 -15.21 18.46
N SER A 124 11.14 -16.24 17.70
CA SER A 124 11.82 -17.55 17.76
C SER A 124 13.25 -17.50 17.20
N PHE A 125 13.59 -16.44 16.48
CA PHE A 125 14.93 -16.17 15.94
C PHE A 125 15.69 -15.11 16.75
N GLY A 126 15.18 -14.74 17.92
CA GLY A 126 15.85 -13.81 18.83
C GLY A 126 15.54 -12.33 18.60
N VAL A 127 14.59 -11.99 17.71
CA VAL A 127 14.12 -10.61 17.51
C VAL A 127 13.52 -10.09 18.82
N LYS A 128 13.96 -8.92 19.26
CA LYS A 128 13.46 -8.28 20.49
C LYS A 128 12.21 -7.47 20.22
N GLY A 129 12.21 -6.64 19.18
CA GLY A 129 11.06 -5.81 18.81
C GLY A 129 10.66 -4.79 19.88
N ASP A 130 11.64 -4.28 20.64
CA ASP A 130 11.46 -3.41 21.81
C ASP A 130 11.57 -1.90 21.50
N GLY A 131 11.74 -1.55 20.23
CA GLY A 131 11.90 -0.17 19.76
C GLY A 131 13.32 0.39 19.89
N THR A 132 14.27 -0.36 20.45
CA THR A 132 15.63 0.10 20.80
C THR A 132 16.72 -0.82 20.27
N THR A 133 16.59 -2.13 20.47
CA THR A 133 17.60 -3.13 20.10
C THR A 133 17.75 -3.20 18.57
N ASN A 134 18.99 -3.26 18.10
CA ASN A 134 19.27 -3.55 16.70
C ASN A 134 18.93 -5.01 16.38
N ASP A 135 17.73 -5.23 15.87
CA ASP A 135 17.19 -6.55 15.51
C ASP A 135 17.63 -7.03 14.12
N ARG A 136 18.44 -6.25 13.38
CA ARG A 136 18.81 -6.52 11.98
C ARG A 136 19.27 -7.96 11.75
N ALA A 137 20.18 -8.46 12.57
CA ALA A 137 20.73 -9.81 12.40
C ALA A 137 19.67 -10.90 12.69
N ALA A 138 18.89 -10.74 13.75
CA ALA A 138 17.84 -11.68 14.13
C ALA A 138 16.69 -11.69 13.11
N LEU A 139 16.30 -10.53 12.57
CA LEU A 139 15.32 -10.44 11.49
C LEU A 139 15.82 -11.11 10.21
N GLN A 140 17.10 -11.00 9.89
CA GLN A 140 17.65 -11.71 8.74
C GLN A 140 17.61 -13.23 8.95
N ALA A 141 17.99 -13.70 10.14
CA ALA A 141 17.90 -15.11 10.48
C ALA A 141 16.44 -15.61 10.40
N ALA A 142 15.48 -14.78 10.82
CA ALA A 142 14.06 -15.09 10.70
C ALA A 142 13.60 -15.18 9.24
N ILE A 143 14.02 -14.26 8.37
CA ILE A 143 13.74 -14.30 6.93
C ILE A 143 14.34 -15.55 6.30
N ASP A 144 15.60 -15.83 6.57
CA ASP A 144 16.30 -16.99 5.99
C ASP A 144 15.71 -18.31 6.49
N GLY A 145 15.32 -18.39 7.76
CA GLY A 145 14.76 -19.59 8.38
C GLY A 145 13.25 -19.82 8.15
N SER A 146 12.55 -18.88 7.50
CA SER A 146 11.10 -18.95 7.25
C SER A 146 10.73 -19.15 5.78
N VAL A 147 11.71 -19.34 4.89
CA VAL A 147 11.45 -19.56 3.46
C VAL A 147 10.46 -20.72 3.25
N GLY A 148 9.41 -20.49 2.45
CA GLY A 148 8.33 -21.45 2.24
C GLY A 148 7.28 -21.50 3.36
N GLN A 149 7.44 -20.67 4.40
CA GLN A 149 6.50 -20.45 5.49
C GLN A 149 6.22 -18.94 5.62
N ILE A 150 5.29 -18.59 6.50
CA ILE A 150 4.96 -17.20 6.83
C ILE A 150 5.82 -16.77 8.02
N LEU A 151 6.62 -15.73 7.85
CA LEU A 151 7.24 -15.01 8.96
C LEU A 151 6.28 -13.95 9.50
N LEU A 152 5.91 -14.06 10.77
CA LEU A 152 5.15 -13.04 11.48
C LEU A 152 6.09 -12.13 12.28
N ILE A 153 6.19 -10.86 11.86
CA ILE A 153 6.90 -9.81 12.60
C ILE A 153 5.92 -9.21 13.61
N THR A 154 6.30 -9.20 14.89
CA THR A 154 5.36 -8.94 15.99
C THR A 154 5.65 -7.66 16.77
N GLY A 155 6.89 -7.17 16.73
CA GLY A 155 7.33 -6.05 17.55
C GLY A 155 7.74 -4.80 16.79
N LYS A 156 8.27 -3.83 17.53
CA LYS A 156 8.85 -2.59 17.00
C LYS A 156 10.36 -2.79 16.83
N SER A 157 10.77 -3.40 15.74
CA SER A 157 12.19 -3.67 15.50
C SER A 157 12.95 -2.44 15.05
N ARG A 158 14.24 -2.40 15.38
CA ARG A 158 15.19 -1.45 14.81
C ARG A 158 16.21 -2.16 13.93
N ILE A 159 16.65 -1.49 12.87
CA ILE A 159 17.71 -2.00 12.00
C ILE A 159 18.74 -0.92 11.69
N ASP A 160 19.97 -1.31 11.39
CA ASP A 160 20.98 -0.44 10.80
C ASP A 160 20.91 -0.41 9.26
N THR A 161 21.79 0.38 8.65
CA THR A 161 21.89 0.60 7.19
C THR A 161 22.23 -0.65 6.39
N THR A 162 22.62 -1.76 7.03
CA THR A 162 22.87 -3.03 6.32
C THR A 162 21.58 -3.58 5.72
N GLY A 163 20.42 -3.25 6.29
CA GLY A 163 19.10 -3.62 5.76
C GLY A 163 18.85 -5.13 5.73
N LEU A 164 17.69 -5.53 5.20
CA LEU A 164 17.25 -6.92 5.10
C LEU A 164 17.28 -7.38 3.64
N THR A 165 17.74 -8.61 3.40
CA THR A 165 17.73 -9.23 2.07
C THR A 165 16.71 -10.36 2.06
N LEU A 166 15.70 -10.24 1.21
CA LEU A 166 14.66 -11.25 1.07
C LEU A 166 15.13 -12.39 0.16
N ARG A 167 14.47 -13.54 0.28
CA ARG A 167 14.74 -14.76 -0.51
C ARG A 167 13.56 -15.09 -1.42
N SER A 168 13.78 -15.93 -2.42
CA SER A 168 12.65 -16.51 -3.16
C SER A 168 11.75 -17.31 -2.21
N ASN A 169 10.44 -17.29 -2.46
CA ASN A 169 9.43 -17.92 -1.59
C ASN A 169 9.35 -17.31 -0.17
N THR A 170 9.71 -16.04 -0.04
CA THR A 170 9.51 -15.28 1.21
C THR A 170 8.03 -14.91 1.35
N HIS A 171 7.47 -15.14 2.54
CA HIS A 171 6.18 -14.58 2.93
C HIS A 171 6.32 -13.92 4.30
N ILE A 172 6.20 -12.59 4.37
CA ILE A 172 6.28 -11.82 5.61
C ILE A 172 4.91 -11.19 5.90
N ARG A 173 4.49 -11.23 7.17
CA ARG A 173 3.32 -10.51 7.68
C ARG A 173 3.71 -9.68 8.89
N PHE A 174 3.26 -8.44 8.95
CA PHE A 174 3.37 -7.61 10.14
C PHE A 174 2.11 -7.75 10.99
N ALA A 175 2.27 -8.00 12.29
CA ALA A 175 1.18 -7.90 13.25
C ALA A 175 0.74 -6.42 13.40
N PRO A 176 -0.51 -6.15 13.82
CA PRO A 176 -0.95 -4.79 14.13
C PRO A 176 0.01 -4.09 15.10
N GLY A 177 0.52 -2.93 14.71
CA GLY A 177 1.47 -2.13 15.51
C GLY A 177 2.94 -2.59 15.45
N ALA A 178 3.24 -3.67 14.72
CA ALA A 178 4.61 -4.04 14.39
C ALA A 178 5.21 -3.05 13.38
N SER A 179 6.51 -2.81 13.47
CA SER A 179 7.20 -1.85 12.61
C SER A 179 8.69 -2.14 12.54
N ILE A 180 9.34 -1.71 11.47
CA ILE A 180 10.80 -1.65 11.39
C ILE A 180 11.21 -0.18 11.21
N LYS A 181 12.05 0.33 12.12
CA LYS A 181 12.57 1.70 12.06
C LYS A 181 14.10 1.73 12.02
N MET A 182 14.68 2.51 11.13
CA MET A 182 16.12 2.70 11.00
C MET A 182 16.74 3.30 12.28
N LEU A 183 17.86 2.78 12.76
CA LEU A 183 18.68 3.46 13.78
C LEU A 183 19.32 4.74 13.21
N SER A 184 19.87 5.60 14.08
CA SER A 184 20.66 6.74 13.62
C SER A 184 21.78 6.31 12.69
N HIS A 185 21.99 7.06 11.61
CA HIS A 185 22.91 6.67 10.54
C HIS A 185 23.53 7.89 9.85
N ASN A 186 24.58 7.64 9.07
CA ASN A 186 25.29 8.66 8.30
C ASN A 186 25.64 8.10 6.92
N THR A 187 24.64 7.95 6.05
CA THR A 187 24.85 7.45 4.68
C THR A 187 23.83 8.05 3.72
N GLY A 188 24.28 8.31 2.49
CA GLY A 188 23.41 8.71 1.39
C GLY A 188 22.65 7.55 0.73
N THR A 189 22.99 6.30 1.10
CA THR A 189 22.45 5.08 0.48
C THR A 189 22.13 4.00 1.51
N TYR A 190 20.94 3.43 1.43
CA TYR A 190 20.53 2.20 2.12
C TYR A 190 19.26 1.61 1.47
N GLN A 191 18.96 0.35 1.77
CA GLN A 191 17.65 -0.25 1.47
C GLN A 191 17.18 -1.01 2.71
N MET A 192 16.05 -0.63 3.30
CA MET A 192 15.56 -1.32 4.49
C MET A 192 15.17 -2.77 4.16
N MET A 193 14.51 -2.99 3.03
CA MET A 193 14.21 -4.32 2.48
C MET A 193 14.61 -4.43 1.00
N ARG A 194 15.43 -5.42 0.68
CA ARG A 194 15.88 -5.75 -0.67
C ARG A 194 15.15 -6.99 -1.18
N VAL A 195 14.30 -6.80 -2.19
CA VAL A 195 13.66 -7.84 -2.99
C VAL A 195 14.41 -7.92 -4.32
N TRP A 196 15.64 -8.43 -4.27
CA TRP A 196 16.57 -8.38 -5.40
C TRP A 196 16.78 -9.77 -5.99
N ASP A 197 16.52 -9.93 -7.29
CA ASP A 197 16.78 -11.15 -8.06
C ASP A 197 16.12 -12.41 -7.49
N VAL A 198 15.00 -12.23 -6.78
CA VAL A 198 14.22 -13.29 -6.15
C VAL A 198 12.84 -13.42 -6.80
N SER A 199 12.17 -14.53 -6.56
CA SER A 199 10.84 -14.80 -7.10
C SER A 199 9.86 -15.26 -6.03
N ASN A 200 8.57 -15.03 -6.27
CA ASN A 200 7.49 -15.45 -5.37
C ASN A 200 7.65 -14.87 -3.96
N VAL A 201 7.44 -13.56 -3.84
CA VAL A 201 7.56 -12.82 -2.58
C VAL A 201 6.23 -12.20 -2.21
N ASN A 202 5.76 -12.44 -0.99
CA ASN A 202 4.57 -11.81 -0.42
C ASN A 202 4.92 -11.03 0.85
N ILE A 203 4.50 -9.77 0.95
CA ILE A 203 4.71 -8.92 2.13
C ILE A 203 3.39 -8.25 2.51
N GLU A 204 2.91 -8.53 3.71
CA GLU A 204 1.62 -8.05 4.22
C GLU A 204 1.81 -7.01 5.32
N ALA A 205 1.21 -5.83 5.10
CA ALA A 205 1.17 -4.67 5.99
C ALA A 205 2.53 -4.20 6.53
N PRO A 206 3.63 -4.18 5.73
CA PRO A 206 4.92 -3.74 6.25
C PRO A 206 4.85 -2.27 6.64
N TYR A 207 5.32 -1.94 7.85
CA TYR A 207 5.45 -0.57 8.33
C TYR A 207 6.93 -0.23 8.49
N LEU A 208 7.47 0.57 7.58
CA LEU A 208 8.89 0.90 7.49
C LEU A 208 9.10 2.40 7.69
N ASP A 209 9.95 2.76 8.65
CA ASP A 209 10.35 4.14 8.91
C ASP A 209 11.86 4.30 8.65
N GLY A 210 12.18 5.04 7.58
CA GLY A 210 13.55 5.30 7.15
C GLY A 210 14.34 6.23 8.06
N SER A 211 13.68 6.87 9.03
CA SER A 211 14.29 7.77 10.02
C SER A 211 15.18 8.84 9.40
N LYS A 212 14.73 9.50 8.32
CA LYS A 212 15.47 10.58 7.65
C LYS A 212 15.93 11.66 8.64
N GLU A 213 15.16 11.90 9.70
CA GLU A 213 15.45 12.85 10.77
C GLU A 213 16.68 12.47 11.61
N LEU A 214 17.08 11.20 11.58
CA LEU A 214 18.24 10.67 12.27
C LEU A 214 19.44 10.44 11.33
N ASN A 215 19.31 10.81 10.05
CA ASN A 215 20.41 10.70 9.09
C ASN A 215 21.26 11.97 9.13
N SER A 216 22.55 11.84 9.45
CA SER A 216 23.48 12.97 9.47
C SER A 216 24.27 13.15 8.16
N ALA A 217 23.91 12.41 7.10
CA ALA A 217 24.56 12.55 5.79
C ALA A 217 24.28 13.93 5.17
N GLY A 218 25.32 14.53 4.57
CA GLY A 218 25.19 15.82 3.87
C GLY A 218 24.67 15.71 2.43
N SER A 219 24.59 14.50 1.86
CA SER A 219 24.23 14.27 0.46
C SER A 219 23.79 12.81 0.19
N GLY A 220 23.48 12.51 -1.08
CA GLY A 220 23.04 11.21 -1.57
C GLY A 220 21.52 11.09 -1.65
N GLU A 221 21.01 10.19 -2.48
CA GLU A 221 19.59 10.13 -2.87
C GLU A 221 18.96 8.73 -2.71
N TRP A 222 19.74 7.73 -2.33
CA TRP A 222 19.40 6.32 -2.51
C TRP A 222 19.10 5.59 -1.19
N GLY A 223 18.28 6.19 -0.32
CA GLY A 223 17.82 5.55 0.93
C GLY A 223 16.37 5.05 0.84
N MET A 224 16.17 3.80 0.42
CA MET A 224 14.84 3.27 0.11
C MET A 224 14.21 2.49 1.26
N GLY A 225 12.88 2.56 1.39
CA GLY A 225 12.12 1.62 2.22
C GLY A 225 12.19 0.21 1.64
N ILE A 226 11.52 -0.02 0.50
CA ILE A 226 11.52 -1.31 -0.20
C ILE A 226 12.13 -1.14 -1.60
N SER A 227 13.15 -1.93 -1.92
CA SER A 227 13.80 -1.92 -3.23
C SER A 227 13.58 -3.26 -3.93
N ILE A 228 12.91 -3.23 -5.08
CA ILE A 228 12.49 -4.38 -5.89
C ILE A 228 13.25 -4.34 -7.22
N ASN A 229 14.21 -5.24 -7.41
CA ASN A 229 15.15 -5.16 -8.52
C ASN A 229 15.38 -6.53 -9.14
N GLY A 230 15.06 -6.71 -10.43
CA GLY A 230 15.18 -8.01 -11.12
C GLY A 230 14.29 -9.12 -10.53
N ALA A 231 13.32 -8.77 -9.67
CA ALA A 231 12.46 -9.72 -9.00
C ALA A 231 11.21 -10.07 -9.83
N THR A 232 10.64 -11.25 -9.60
CA THR A 232 9.48 -11.73 -10.36
C THR A 232 8.39 -12.28 -9.44
N GLY A 233 7.13 -11.85 -9.62
CA GLY A 233 6.02 -12.35 -8.80
C GLY A 233 6.12 -11.83 -7.37
N VAL A 234 6.02 -10.51 -7.23
CA VAL A 234 6.07 -9.81 -5.94
C VAL A 234 4.71 -9.23 -5.63
N THR A 235 4.14 -9.57 -4.48
CA THR A 235 2.89 -8.97 -3.98
C THR A 235 3.17 -8.26 -2.67
N ILE A 236 2.77 -7.00 -2.57
CA ILE A 236 2.86 -6.21 -1.34
C ILE A 236 1.51 -5.58 -1.05
N THR A 237 0.95 -5.86 0.11
CA THR A 237 -0.39 -5.39 0.52
C THR A 237 -0.26 -4.44 1.70
N ASP A 238 -0.90 -3.28 1.59
CA ASP A 238 -0.92 -2.19 2.58
C ASP A 238 0.47 -1.77 3.11
N PRO A 239 1.50 -1.60 2.26
CA PRO A 239 2.79 -1.14 2.76
C PRO A 239 2.72 0.31 3.19
N THR A 240 3.32 0.62 4.33
CA THR A 240 3.58 1.98 4.80
C THR A 240 5.08 2.23 4.81
N THR A 241 5.53 3.23 4.05
CA THR A 241 6.94 3.66 4.00
C THR A 241 7.04 5.13 4.32
N ILE A 242 7.61 5.47 5.47
CA ILE A 242 7.68 6.85 5.93
C ILE A 242 9.12 7.31 6.14
N ASN A 243 9.34 8.61 6.00
CA ASN A 243 10.60 9.25 6.37
C ASN A 243 11.83 8.58 5.73
N CYS A 244 11.71 8.06 4.51
CA CYS A 244 12.85 7.51 3.79
C CYS A 244 13.77 8.63 3.28
N TRP A 245 15.09 8.42 3.33
CA TRP A 245 16.08 9.36 2.82
C TRP A 245 16.06 9.51 1.30
N GLY A 246 15.60 8.49 0.58
CA GLY A 246 15.27 8.51 -0.83
C GLY A 246 13.78 8.24 -1.01
N ASP A 247 13.48 7.08 -1.59
CA ASP A 247 12.14 6.72 -2.05
C ASP A 247 11.44 5.74 -1.09
N GLY A 248 10.11 5.79 -1.02
CA GLY A 248 9.35 4.78 -0.27
C GLY A 248 9.52 3.38 -0.86
N ILE A 249 9.12 3.22 -2.13
CA ILE A 249 9.32 1.99 -2.90
C ILE A 249 10.09 2.31 -4.18
N TYR A 250 11.13 1.52 -4.50
CA TYR A 250 11.90 1.63 -5.74
C TYR A 250 11.80 0.34 -6.53
N ILE A 251 11.45 0.41 -7.82
CA ILE A 251 11.36 -0.73 -8.72
C ILE A 251 12.31 -0.53 -9.90
N GLY A 252 13.15 -1.53 -10.20
CA GLY A 252 14.11 -1.42 -11.29
C GLY A 252 14.66 -2.74 -11.81
N ASN A 253 15.72 -2.61 -12.62
CA ASN A 253 16.54 -3.72 -13.10
C ASN A 253 17.34 -4.37 -11.96
N SER A 254 17.72 -5.61 -12.18
CA SER A 254 18.65 -6.38 -11.35
C SER A 254 19.89 -5.58 -10.96
N GLN A 255 20.24 -5.64 -9.67
CA GLN A 255 21.46 -5.03 -9.15
C GLN A 255 22.71 -5.91 -9.36
N SER A 256 22.54 -7.13 -9.89
CA SER A 256 23.65 -8.04 -10.20
C SER A 256 24.35 -7.77 -11.54
N GLY A 257 23.87 -6.78 -12.31
CA GLY A 257 24.39 -6.45 -13.65
C GLY A 257 23.77 -7.26 -14.80
N SER A 258 22.82 -8.18 -14.51
CA SER A 258 22.12 -8.95 -15.55
C SER A 258 21.15 -8.13 -16.41
N ASN A 259 20.88 -6.87 -16.04
CA ASN A 259 19.84 -6.01 -16.62
C ASN A 259 18.43 -6.61 -16.63
N LYS A 260 18.19 -7.69 -15.90
CA LYS A 260 16.86 -8.31 -15.81
C LYS A 260 15.87 -7.29 -15.20
N PRO A 261 14.77 -6.95 -15.88
CA PRO A 261 13.74 -6.08 -15.32
C PRO A 261 12.94 -6.81 -14.23
N SER A 262 12.40 -6.05 -13.28
CA SER A 262 11.38 -6.60 -12.38
C SER A 262 10.10 -6.92 -13.16
N SER A 263 9.40 -8.01 -12.81
CA SER A 263 8.19 -8.40 -13.53
C SER A 263 7.10 -8.98 -12.63
N ASN A 264 5.84 -8.77 -13.02
CA ASN A 264 4.67 -9.22 -12.25
C ASN A 264 4.75 -8.75 -10.78
N VAL A 265 4.73 -7.43 -10.60
CA VAL A 265 4.79 -6.76 -9.29
C VAL A 265 3.45 -6.11 -9.01
N SER A 266 2.77 -6.51 -7.93
CA SER A 266 1.49 -5.95 -7.49
C SER A 266 1.64 -5.31 -6.12
N ILE A 267 1.32 -4.03 -6.03
CA ILE A 267 1.38 -3.25 -4.79
C ILE A 267 0.01 -2.61 -4.59
N SER A 268 -0.63 -2.90 -3.46
CA SER A 268 -1.96 -2.36 -3.13
C SER A 268 -1.92 -1.61 -1.80
N GLY A 269 -2.60 -0.45 -1.74
CA GLY A 269 -2.70 0.34 -0.51
C GLY A 269 -1.38 0.96 -0.04
N HIS A 270 -0.43 1.22 -0.95
CA HIS A 270 0.85 1.82 -0.56
C HIS A 270 0.66 3.23 -0.01
N HIS A 271 1.04 3.43 1.24
CA HIS A 271 1.12 4.73 1.87
C HIS A 271 2.59 5.17 1.99
N ALA A 272 3.01 6.15 1.18
CA ALA A 272 4.28 6.83 1.39
C ALA A 272 4.04 8.21 1.98
N ASN A 273 4.73 8.53 3.08
CA ASN A 273 4.59 9.82 3.74
C ASN A 273 5.94 10.38 4.17
N GLY A 274 6.23 11.62 3.77
CA GLY A 274 7.42 12.31 4.22
C GLY A 274 8.74 11.71 3.72
N CYS A 275 8.73 10.91 2.64
CA CYS A 275 9.99 10.51 1.99
C CYS A 275 10.65 11.73 1.35
N ARG A 276 11.99 11.71 1.27
CA ARG A 276 12.76 12.89 0.87
C ARG A 276 12.79 13.11 -0.65
N ARG A 277 12.82 12.02 -1.44
CA ARG A 277 12.95 12.08 -2.89
C ARG A 277 11.67 11.68 -3.61
N GLN A 278 11.13 10.47 -3.43
CA GLN A 278 9.86 10.07 -4.05
C GLN A 278 8.96 9.27 -3.09
N GLY A 279 7.65 9.26 -3.34
CA GLY A 279 6.77 8.26 -2.74
C GLY A 279 7.08 6.86 -3.27
N ALA A 280 7.10 6.73 -4.60
CA ALA A 280 7.56 5.54 -5.31
C ALA A 280 8.32 5.89 -6.60
N THR A 281 9.17 4.98 -7.05
CA THR A 281 9.95 5.09 -8.29
C THR A 281 9.86 3.82 -9.11
N ILE A 282 9.68 3.95 -10.43
CA ILE A 282 9.80 2.85 -11.40
C ILE A 282 10.84 3.23 -12.45
N THR A 283 12.00 2.60 -12.40
CA THR A 283 13.06 2.78 -13.41
C THR A 283 13.06 1.68 -14.46
N SER A 284 12.53 0.51 -14.15
CA SER A 284 12.36 -0.58 -15.12
C SER A 284 11.48 -1.71 -14.58
N GLY A 285 10.53 -2.18 -15.39
CA GLY A 285 9.81 -3.42 -15.19
C GLY A 285 8.70 -3.68 -16.21
N SER A 286 8.10 -4.87 -16.10
CA SER A 286 6.96 -5.30 -16.92
C SER A 286 5.85 -5.93 -16.09
N GLY A 287 4.60 -5.48 -16.28
CA GLY A 287 3.48 -5.95 -15.45
C GLY A 287 3.59 -5.45 -14.01
N ILE A 288 3.76 -4.14 -13.84
CA ILE A 288 3.76 -3.48 -12.53
C ILE A 288 2.38 -2.87 -12.31
N THR A 289 1.74 -3.16 -11.18
CA THR A 289 0.47 -2.55 -10.80
C THR A 289 0.56 -1.92 -9.42
N PHE A 290 0.22 -0.64 -9.32
CA PHE A 290 -0.12 0.03 -8.07
C PHE A 290 -1.63 0.25 -8.00
N THR A 291 -2.27 -0.16 -6.91
CA THR A 291 -3.71 0.03 -6.68
C THR A 291 -3.95 0.83 -5.42
N ASN A 292 -4.68 1.93 -5.55
CA ASN A 292 -5.05 2.86 -4.49
C ASN A 292 -3.86 3.34 -3.62
N PRO A 293 -2.71 3.74 -4.19
CA PRO A 293 -1.64 4.30 -3.39
C PRO A 293 -1.99 5.72 -2.91
N LEU A 294 -1.47 6.08 -1.74
CA LEU A 294 -1.42 7.44 -1.22
C LEU A 294 0.05 7.84 -1.07
N TRP A 295 0.49 8.80 -1.89
CA TRP A 295 1.82 9.39 -1.78
C TRP A 295 1.70 10.84 -1.33
N GLU A 296 2.22 11.15 -0.15
CA GLU A 296 2.02 12.46 0.46
C GLU A 296 3.25 13.06 1.15
N ASN A 297 3.26 14.39 1.23
CA ASN A 297 4.28 15.18 1.92
C ASN A 297 5.71 14.89 1.45
N ILE A 298 5.88 14.57 0.16
CA ILE A 298 7.17 14.23 -0.42
C ILE A 298 7.98 15.50 -0.68
N SER A 299 9.11 15.64 0.01
CA SER A 299 9.93 16.85 -0.03
C SER A 299 11.33 16.65 0.54
N GLY A 300 12.28 17.43 0.02
CA GLY A 300 13.62 17.57 0.58
C GLY A 300 14.76 17.33 -0.42
N THR A 301 14.52 16.60 -1.52
CA THR A 301 15.44 16.53 -2.67
C THR A 301 14.67 16.30 -3.95
N ALA A 302 15.13 16.89 -5.06
CA ALA A 302 14.51 16.70 -6.36
C ALA A 302 14.56 15.21 -6.78
N PRO A 303 13.56 14.70 -7.52
CA PRO A 303 12.41 15.44 -8.06
C PRO A 303 11.27 15.74 -7.06
N ALA A 304 11.10 15.00 -5.96
CA ALA A 304 10.06 15.23 -4.94
C ALA A 304 8.59 15.00 -5.37
N TYR A 305 8.37 14.09 -6.30
CA TYR A 305 7.07 13.63 -6.79
C TYR A 305 6.46 12.50 -5.93
N GLY A 306 5.13 12.34 -6.04
CA GLY A 306 4.45 11.16 -5.48
C GLY A 306 4.92 9.87 -6.15
N LEU A 307 4.93 9.84 -7.48
CA LEU A 307 5.50 8.77 -8.30
C LEU A 307 6.39 9.34 -9.39
N ASP A 308 7.51 8.66 -9.62
CA ASP A 308 8.45 8.96 -10.68
C ASP A 308 8.75 7.72 -11.52
N ILE A 309 8.43 7.80 -12.81
CA ILE A 309 8.75 6.77 -13.79
C ILE A 309 9.87 7.31 -14.69
N GLU A 310 11.11 7.01 -14.32
CA GLU A 310 12.32 7.55 -14.92
C GLU A 310 13.33 6.41 -15.14
N PRO A 311 13.47 5.88 -16.37
CA PRO A 311 14.46 4.85 -16.64
C PRO A 311 15.87 5.42 -16.55
N ASN A 312 16.79 4.64 -15.98
CA ASN A 312 18.19 5.05 -15.84
C ASN A 312 18.96 4.97 -17.17
N ASP A 313 18.53 4.10 -18.09
CA ASP A 313 19.19 3.88 -19.37
C ASP A 313 18.26 3.22 -20.42
N ASN A 314 18.80 3.03 -21.62
CA ASN A 314 18.14 2.34 -22.72
C ASN A 314 18.11 0.80 -22.54
N ASN A 315 18.52 0.23 -21.41
CA ASN A 315 18.24 -1.18 -21.09
C ASN A 315 16.93 -1.35 -20.32
N ALA A 316 16.34 -0.26 -19.80
CA ALA A 316 15.08 -0.30 -19.08
C ALA A 316 13.91 -0.86 -19.91
N VAL A 317 12.92 -1.41 -19.22
CA VAL A 317 11.64 -1.86 -19.76
C VAL A 317 10.54 -1.09 -19.05
N LEU A 318 9.55 -0.55 -19.77
CA LEU A 318 8.40 0.15 -19.19
C LEU A 318 7.12 -0.34 -19.87
N GLN A 319 6.71 -1.57 -19.57
CA GLN A 319 5.62 -2.26 -20.27
C GLN A 319 4.54 -2.74 -19.30
N ALA A 320 3.28 -2.66 -19.71
CA ALA A 320 2.14 -3.09 -18.89
C ALA A 320 2.19 -2.51 -17.46
N ILE A 321 2.53 -1.22 -17.33
CA ILE A 321 2.54 -0.51 -16.06
C ILE A 321 1.16 0.10 -15.82
N LYS A 322 0.54 -0.21 -14.69
CA LYS A 322 -0.79 0.27 -14.32
C LYS A 322 -0.75 0.96 -12.97
N ILE A 323 -1.20 2.22 -12.94
CA ILE A 323 -1.37 2.99 -11.71
C ILE A 323 -2.87 3.30 -11.58
N VAL A 324 -3.51 2.63 -10.63
CA VAL A 324 -4.98 2.62 -10.48
C VAL A 324 -5.39 3.40 -9.25
N SER A 325 -6.16 4.47 -9.47
CA SER A 325 -6.69 5.38 -8.45
C SER A 325 -5.63 5.91 -7.46
N PRO A 326 -4.48 6.42 -7.92
CA PRO A 326 -3.50 7.03 -7.02
C PRO A 326 -4.01 8.35 -6.45
N THR A 327 -3.63 8.65 -5.21
CA THR A 327 -3.81 9.96 -4.59
C THR A 327 -2.46 10.58 -4.29
N THR A 328 -2.25 11.82 -4.71
CA THR A 328 -1.05 12.62 -4.42
C THR A 328 -1.40 13.93 -3.74
N ARG A 329 -0.70 14.28 -2.66
CA ARG A 329 -0.91 15.54 -1.94
C ARG A 329 0.33 16.03 -1.21
N GLY A 330 0.57 17.34 -1.23
CA GLY A 330 1.71 17.92 -0.51
C GLY A 330 3.09 17.48 -1.02
N CYS A 331 3.19 16.94 -2.24
CA CYS A 331 4.46 16.63 -2.87
C CYS A 331 5.04 17.91 -3.50
N SER A 332 6.30 18.22 -3.21
CA SER A 332 6.92 19.48 -3.67
C SER A 332 7.33 19.47 -5.15
N GLY A 333 7.60 18.29 -5.72
CA GLY A 333 7.85 18.09 -7.15
C GLY A 333 6.58 18.01 -7.97
N GLY A 334 5.60 17.25 -7.48
CA GLY A 334 4.31 17.09 -8.11
C GLY A 334 3.64 15.75 -7.82
N GLY A 335 2.53 15.49 -8.49
CA GLY A 335 1.79 14.23 -8.37
C GLY A 335 2.56 13.06 -9.00
N ILE A 336 2.56 12.99 -10.33
CA ILE A 336 3.22 11.91 -11.08
C ILE A 336 4.11 12.49 -12.19
N LEU A 337 5.37 12.03 -12.25
CA LEU A 337 6.32 12.30 -13.33
C LEU A 337 6.54 11.04 -14.16
N VAL A 338 6.51 11.18 -15.49
CA VAL A 338 7.04 10.20 -16.45
C VAL A 338 8.12 10.87 -17.27
N TYR A 339 9.39 10.59 -16.96
CA TYR A 339 10.53 11.23 -17.61
C TYR A 339 11.34 10.21 -18.41
N LEU A 340 11.25 10.24 -19.74
CA LEU A 340 11.87 9.25 -20.62
C LEU A 340 13.25 9.67 -21.16
N GLY A 341 13.96 10.57 -20.47
CA GLY A 341 15.22 11.17 -20.95
C GLY A 341 16.28 10.16 -21.37
N ALA A 342 16.48 9.10 -20.58
CA ALA A 342 17.47 8.06 -20.86
C ALA A 342 16.88 6.83 -21.58
N PHE A 343 15.60 6.87 -21.96
CA PHE A 343 14.92 5.73 -22.57
C PHE A 343 15.28 5.51 -24.06
N PRO A 344 15.40 6.55 -24.92
CA PRO A 344 15.93 6.42 -26.27
C PRO A 344 17.39 5.92 -26.28
N GLY A 345 17.73 5.06 -27.24
CA GLY A 345 19.09 4.55 -27.43
C GLY A 345 19.16 3.46 -28.50
N SER A 346 20.21 2.64 -28.47
CA SER A 346 20.48 1.62 -29.49
C SER A 346 19.46 0.49 -29.55
N VAL A 347 18.79 0.19 -28.43
CA VAL A 347 17.69 -0.76 -28.34
C VAL A 347 16.38 -0.05 -28.63
N SER A 348 15.66 -0.48 -29.65
CA SER A 348 14.31 0.01 -29.95
C SER A 348 13.37 -0.25 -28.78
N LYS A 349 12.55 0.74 -28.43
CA LYS A 349 11.68 0.69 -27.25
C LYS A 349 10.19 0.74 -27.60
N ASN A 350 9.41 0.15 -26.72
CA ASN A 350 7.96 0.29 -26.68
C ASN A 350 7.53 0.50 -25.21
N VAL A 351 6.86 1.62 -24.94
CA VAL A 351 6.33 1.99 -23.62
C VAL A 351 4.82 1.73 -23.54
N ASP A 352 4.36 1.18 -22.42
CA ASP A 352 2.93 1.04 -22.10
C ASP A 352 2.70 1.35 -20.62
N ILE A 353 2.18 2.56 -20.38
CA ILE A 353 1.87 3.08 -19.05
C ILE A 353 0.42 3.57 -19.04
N GLN A 354 -0.35 3.07 -18.08
CA GLN A 354 -1.76 3.38 -17.91
C GLN A 354 -2.02 3.90 -16.49
N ILE A 355 -2.45 5.15 -16.39
CA ILE A 355 -2.83 5.81 -15.15
C ILE A 355 -4.33 6.05 -15.20
N THR A 356 -5.05 5.69 -14.14
CA THR A 356 -6.51 5.83 -14.08
C THR A 356 -6.93 6.46 -12.77
N ASN A 357 -7.89 7.39 -12.81
CA ASN A 357 -8.50 8.03 -11.64
C ASN A 357 -7.48 8.69 -10.71
N HIS A 358 -6.40 9.26 -11.25
CA HIS A 358 -5.42 9.98 -10.44
C HIS A 358 -6.05 11.22 -9.82
N THR A 359 -6.04 11.30 -8.48
CA THR A 359 -6.46 12.47 -7.73
C THR A 359 -5.23 13.21 -7.20
N ASP A 360 -5.02 14.45 -7.63
CA ASP A 360 -3.89 15.27 -7.20
C ASP A 360 -4.33 16.56 -6.52
N THR A 361 -3.71 16.87 -5.39
CA THR A 361 -3.88 18.15 -4.67
C THR A 361 -2.56 18.85 -4.34
N CYS A 362 -1.45 18.43 -4.97
CA CYS A 362 -0.15 19.06 -4.79
C CYS A 362 -0.19 20.53 -5.25
N THR A 363 0.60 21.38 -4.59
CA THR A 363 0.68 22.81 -4.97
C THR A 363 1.57 23.06 -6.18
N SER A 364 2.43 22.09 -6.53
CA SER A 364 3.30 22.08 -7.71
C SER A 364 2.54 21.48 -8.90
N ASP A 365 3.14 20.55 -9.64
CA ASP A 365 2.59 19.95 -10.85
C ASP A 365 1.71 18.74 -10.54
N SER A 366 0.63 18.52 -11.28
CA SER A 366 -0.23 17.34 -11.05
C SER A 366 0.26 16.12 -11.82
N PHE A 367 0.52 16.27 -13.12
CA PHE A 367 1.04 15.21 -13.98
C PHE A 367 1.99 15.79 -15.02
N ALA A 368 3.18 15.22 -15.11
CA ALA A 368 4.24 15.68 -15.99
C ALA A 368 4.73 14.52 -16.86
N VAL A 369 4.87 14.78 -18.16
CA VAL A 369 5.52 13.84 -19.09
C VAL A 369 6.63 14.58 -19.84
N GLY A 370 7.80 13.97 -19.98
CA GLY A 370 8.84 14.63 -20.74
C GLY A 370 10.12 13.86 -21.03
N GLY A 371 11.04 14.52 -21.73
CA GLY A 371 12.41 14.08 -21.93
C GLY A 371 12.65 13.17 -23.14
N CYS A 372 11.62 12.67 -23.82
CA CYS A 372 11.80 11.78 -24.97
C CYS A 372 12.26 12.53 -26.24
N ARG A 373 13.58 12.73 -26.36
CA ARG A 373 14.26 13.17 -27.59
C ARG A 373 14.83 11.95 -28.31
N LEU A 374 14.32 11.63 -29.48
CA LEU A 374 14.60 10.40 -30.19
C LEU A 374 16.02 10.38 -30.76
N ASN A 375 16.53 11.50 -31.29
CA ASN A 375 17.89 11.60 -31.86
C ASN A 375 18.22 10.46 -32.86
N GLY A 376 17.25 10.02 -33.65
CA GLY A 376 17.38 8.89 -34.60
C GLY A 376 17.09 7.50 -34.01
N CYS A 377 16.87 7.39 -32.69
CA CYS A 377 16.44 6.16 -32.02
C CYS A 377 14.93 5.94 -32.15
N VAL A 378 14.48 4.71 -31.86
CA VAL A 378 13.06 4.33 -31.93
C VAL A 378 12.49 4.13 -30.53
N VAL A 379 11.49 4.94 -30.18
CA VAL A 379 10.66 4.74 -28.99
C VAL A 379 9.20 4.88 -29.39
N THR A 380 8.44 3.79 -29.25
CA THR A 380 7.03 3.68 -29.64
C THR A 380 6.14 3.40 -28.42
N GLY A 381 4.82 3.30 -28.62
CA GLY A 381 3.87 2.93 -27.59
C GLY A 381 3.08 4.12 -27.05
N ALA A 382 2.59 4.03 -25.81
CA ALA A 382 1.68 5.02 -25.25
C ALA A 382 1.82 5.21 -23.73
N ILE A 383 1.53 6.44 -23.31
CA ILE A 383 1.31 6.84 -21.92
C ILE A 383 -0.09 7.43 -21.85
N THR A 384 -0.96 6.85 -21.02
CA THR A 384 -2.36 7.28 -20.92
C THR A 384 -2.73 7.64 -19.49
N SER A 385 -3.39 8.78 -19.29
CA SER A 385 -4.08 9.15 -18.05
C SER A 385 -5.58 9.29 -18.30
N THR A 386 -6.41 8.52 -17.60
CA THR A 386 -7.87 8.50 -17.82
C THR A 386 -8.64 8.89 -16.56
N ASN A 387 -9.62 9.78 -16.73
CA ASN A 387 -10.47 10.36 -15.68
C ASN A 387 -9.70 10.97 -14.49
N PRO A 388 -8.61 11.74 -14.69
CA PRO A 388 -7.92 12.36 -13.57
C PRO A 388 -8.72 13.52 -12.98
N VAL A 389 -8.48 13.78 -11.69
CA VAL A 389 -8.93 14.98 -10.98
C VAL A 389 -7.69 15.67 -10.44
N TRP A 390 -7.35 16.81 -11.02
CA TRP A 390 -6.09 17.49 -10.74
C TRP A 390 -6.31 18.93 -10.30
N LYS A 391 -5.49 19.37 -9.34
CA LYS A 391 -5.44 20.77 -8.94
C LYS A 391 -4.82 21.67 -10.02
N LYS A 392 -3.87 21.16 -10.80
CA LYS A 392 -3.27 21.87 -11.92
C LYS A 392 -3.33 21.05 -13.20
N ASN A 393 -3.24 21.75 -14.34
CA ASN A 393 -3.21 21.06 -15.62
C ASN A 393 -1.90 20.26 -15.78
N TRP A 394 -1.93 19.23 -16.60
CA TRP A 394 -0.73 18.48 -16.98
C TRP A 394 0.10 19.24 -18.01
N TYR A 395 1.36 18.83 -18.18
CA TYR A 395 2.21 19.34 -19.26
C TYR A 395 3.08 18.25 -19.89
N LEU A 396 3.47 18.54 -21.13
CA LEU A 396 4.39 17.76 -21.93
C LEU A 396 5.62 18.63 -22.26
N THR A 397 6.82 18.15 -21.96
CA THR A 397 8.05 18.92 -22.18
C THR A 397 9.16 18.10 -22.83
N ASN A 398 9.97 18.71 -23.69
CA ASN A 398 11.09 18.05 -24.37
C ASN A 398 10.68 16.70 -25.01
N TRP A 399 9.67 16.74 -25.88
CA TRP A 399 9.06 15.55 -26.48
C TRP A 399 9.03 15.68 -28.00
N ASP A 400 9.65 14.73 -28.70
CA ASP A 400 9.64 14.71 -30.17
C ASP A 400 8.26 14.33 -30.70
N SER A 401 7.89 14.84 -31.88
CA SER A 401 6.57 14.59 -32.49
C SER A 401 6.30 13.11 -32.79
N ASN A 402 7.36 12.33 -33.03
CA ASN A 402 7.30 10.89 -33.33
C ASN A 402 7.55 10.01 -32.10
N ALA A 403 7.73 10.61 -30.92
CA ALA A 403 7.87 9.88 -29.66
C ALA A 403 6.53 9.24 -29.24
N PRO A 404 6.49 8.40 -28.18
CA PRO A 404 5.28 7.70 -27.78
C PRO A 404 4.08 8.63 -27.58
N LYS A 405 2.89 8.12 -27.89
CA LYS A 405 1.66 8.90 -27.78
C LYS A 405 1.34 9.15 -26.30
N VAL A 406 1.15 10.41 -25.93
CA VAL A 406 0.65 10.80 -24.62
C VAL A 406 -0.81 11.19 -24.75
N THR A 407 -1.69 10.53 -24.00
CA THR A 407 -3.14 10.78 -24.06
C THR A 407 -3.69 11.06 -22.66
N VAL A 408 -4.40 12.17 -22.51
CA VAL A 408 -5.18 12.47 -21.30
C VAL A 408 -6.65 12.50 -21.66
N VAL A 409 -7.45 11.67 -20.99
CA VAL A 409 -8.88 11.46 -21.28
C VAL A 409 -9.72 11.91 -20.10
N ASN A 410 -10.73 12.74 -20.36
CA ASN A 410 -11.67 13.28 -19.37
C ASN A 410 -11.03 13.93 -18.12
N PRO A 411 -10.04 14.83 -18.27
CA PRO A 411 -9.46 15.49 -17.10
C PRO A 411 -10.46 16.46 -16.46
N LYS A 412 -10.51 16.46 -15.14
CA LYS A 412 -11.11 17.53 -14.34
C LYS A 412 -9.99 18.32 -13.69
N VAL A 413 -9.90 19.61 -14.01
CA VAL A 413 -8.90 20.52 -13.46
C VAL A 413 -9.61 21.66 -12.74
N GLY A 414 -9.27 21.91 -11.47
CA GLY A 414 -9.91 22.95 -10.66
C GLY A 414 -9.44 22.99 -9.22
#